data_AF-A0A086K4L3-F1
#
_entry.id   AF-A0A086K4L3-F1
#
_cell.length_a   1.000
_cell.length_b   1.000
_cell.length_c   1.000
_cell.angle_alpha   90.00
_cell.angle_beta   90.00
_cell.angle_gamma   90.00
#
_symmetry.space_group_name_H-M   'P 1'
#
loop_
_entity.id
_entity.type
_entity.pdbx_description
1 polymer ?
#
loop_
_entity_poly.entity_id
_entity_poly.type
_entity_poly.pdbx_seq_one_letter_code
_entity_poly.pdbx_strand_id
1 'polypeptide(L)'
;AELGEQDELWVRFRHQHIQSVNQEVQEEIKRFVKENATAQIQKQEGQGPTLQAIRSLPQYQEMLAKYWVHASLTEQSFAQLQERNLMNVGILEQDLACGVDKDGKEVSASKLLTMLSNHLSDANAEVDDKLRLLLLYFTQMTGLSPSDRTKLMEAAQLSLTSEETVQKFLSLQLHQENVDTEAGTSRLAHRLERDKDRRKFFKRRAKNAAYELSRFEPFVKTLMEVIFQPR
;
A
#
# COMPACT_ATOMS: atom_id res chain seq x y z
N ALA A 1 23.21 -7.20 -3.10
CA ALA A 1 23.22 -5.82 -2.57
C ALA A 1 22.29 -5.78 -1.37
N GLU A 2 22.67 -5.04 -0.33
CA GLU A 2 21.85 -4.87 0.87
C GLU A 2 21.10 -3.54 0.74
N LEU A 3 19.80 -3.54 1.04
CA LEU A 3 18.99 -2.31 1.03
C LEU A 3 19.25 -1.55 2.33
N GLY A 4 19.88 -0.38 2.21
CA GLY A 4 20.26 0.43 3.38
C GLY A 4 20.69 1.84 3.00
N GLU A 5 21.07 2.63 3.99
CA GLU A 5 21.46 4.05 3.81
C GLU A 5 22.72 4.22 2.95
N GLN A 6 23.53 3.16 2.81
CA GLN A 6 24.69 3.11 1.93
C GLN A 6 24.34 2.97 0.44
N ASP A 7 23.09 2.60 0.12
CA ASP A 7 22.59 2.55 -1.25
C ASP A 7 21.84 3.84 -1.56
N GLU A 8 22.49 4.75 -2.29
CA GLU A 8 21.93 6.04 -2.70
C GLU A 8 20.64 5.88 -3.51
N LEU A 9 20.52 4.83 -4.31
CA LEU A 9 19.29 4.55 -5.07
C LEU A 9 18.15 4.18 -4.12
N TRP A 10 18.43 3.35 -3.11
CA TRP A 10 17.45 3.00 -2.08
C TRP A 10 16.96 4.23 -1.32
N VAL A 11 17.88 5.07 -0.82
CA VAL A 11 17.53 6.30 -0.09
C VAL A 11 16.64 7.22 -0.92
N ARG A 12 16.93 7.34 -2.22
CA ARG A 12 16.14 8.16 -3.15
C ARG A 12 14.77 7.56 -3.48
N PHE A 13 14.66 6.24 -3.62
CA PHE A 13 13.45 5.57 -4.13
C PHE A 13 12.50 5.05 -3.05
N ARG A 14 12.97 4.75 -1.83
CA ARG A 14 12.19 4.04 -0.78
C ARG A 14 10.90 4.72 -0.33
N HIS A 15 10.72 6.00 -0.63
CA HIS A 15 9.51 6.77 -0.27
C HIS A 15 8.69 7.21 -1.49
N GLN A 16 9.13 6.84 -2.70
CA GLN A 16 8.43 7.16 -3.94
C GLN A 16 7.39 6.09 -4.28
N HIS A 17 6.40 6.47 -5.08
CA HIS A 17 5.43 5.52 -5.57
C HIS A 17 6.09 4.55 -6.57
N ILE A 18 5.79 3.26 -6.45
CA ILE A 18 6.47 2.20 -7.21
C ILE A 18 6.40 2.38 -8.74
N GLN A 19 5.30 2.93 -9.25
CA GLN A 19 5.17 3.26 -10.66
C GLN A 19 6.21 4.29 -11.11
N SER A 20 6.47 5.32 -10.30
CA SER A 20 7.49 6.34 -10.58
C SER A 20 8.89 5.74 -10.50
N VAL A 21 9.15 4.92 -9.47
CA VAL A 21 10.45 4.24 -9.32
C VAL A 21 10.76 3.35 -10.53
N ASN A 22 9.80 2.56 -11.00
CA ASN A 22 9.99 1.72 -12.17
C ASN A 22 10.35 2.56 -13.41
N GLN A 23 9.61 3.65 -13.66
CA GLN A 23 9.92 4.54 -14.78
C GLN A 23 11.32 5.17 -14.66
N GLU A 24 11.65 5.72 -13.50
CA GLU A 24 12.93 6.40 -13.26
C GLU A 24 14.12 5.43 -13.37
N VAL A 25 14.04 4.24 -12.76
CA VAL A 25 15.10 3.23 -12.83
C VAL A 25 15.34 2.78 -14.28
N GLN A 26 14.28 2.53 -15.05
CA GLN A 26 14.41 2.12 -16.45
C GLN A 26 15.01 3.23 -17.33
N GLU A 27 14.67 4.49 -17.08
CA GLU A 27 15.24 5.64 -17.76
C GLU A 27 16.72 5.84 -17.42
N GLU A 28 17.10 5.67 -16.15
CA GLU A 28 18.48 5.82 -15.71
C GLU A 28 19.39 4.71 -16.23
N ILE A 29 18.91 3.45 -16.28
CA ILE A 29 19.63 2.36 -16.94
C ILE A 29 19.90 2.71 -18.41
N LYS A 30 18.87 3.19 -19.14
CA LYS A 30 19.01 3.59 -20.55
C LYS A 30 20.00 4.74 -20.73
N ARG A 31 19.90 5.77 -19.88
CA ARG A 31 20.78 6.95 -19.90
C ARG A 31 22.23 6.57 -19.61
N PHE A 32 22.46 5.81 -18.55
CA PHE A 32 23.77 5.32 -18.16
C PHE A 32 24.44 4.54 -19.29
N VAL A 33 23.71 3.64 -19.94
CA VAL A 33 24.23 2.87 -21.08
C VAL A 33 24.59 3.77 -22.26
N LYS A 34 23.74 4.76 -22.58
CA LYS A 34 23.94 5.68 -23.72
C LYS A 34 25.14 6.61 -23.50
N GLU A 35 25.25 7.23 -22.34
CA GLU A 35 26.31 8.19 -22.02
C GLU A 35 27.68 7.52 -22.00
N ASN A 36 27.78 6.35 -21.36
CA ASN A 36 29.04 5.62 -21.28
C ASN A 36 29.45 4.98 -22.63
N ALA A 37 28.49 4.58 -23.46
CA ALA A 37 28.80 4.17 -24.83
C ALA A 37 29.36 5.31 -25.66
N THR A 38 28.75 6.49 -25.55
CA THR A 38 29.21 7.69 -26.26
C THR A 38 30.62 8.11 -25.82
N ALA A 39 30.89 8.10 -24.51
CA ALA A 39 32.21 8.44 -23.95
C ALA A 39 33.33 7.49 -24.40
N GLN A 40 33.02 6.20 -24.60
CA GLN A 40 34.01 5.22 -25.07
C GLN A 40 34.24 5.31 -26.59
N ILE A 41 33.21 5.61 -27.38
CA ILE A 41 33.34 5.90 -28.82
C ILE A 41 34.24 7.14 -29.03
N GLN A 42 34.10 8.18 -28.19
CA GLN A 42 34.95 9.38 -28.28
C GLN A 42 36.41 9.13 -27.88
N LYS A 43 36.69 8.08 -27.08
CA LYS A 43 38.06 7.73 -26.65
C LYS A 43 38.79 6.81 -27.64
N GLN A 44 38.10 6.14 -28.56
CA GLN A 44 38.69 5.26 -29.57
C GLN A 44 38.39 5.80 -30.96
N GLU A 45 39.41 6.36 -31.63
CA GLU A 45 39.34 6.80 -33.02
C GLU A 45 38.99 5.63 -33.96
N GLY A 46 37.71 5.45 -34.26
CA GLY A 46 37.24 4.71 -35.44
C GLY A 46 36.62 3.33 -35.23
N GLN A 47 36.76 2.71 -34.05
CA GLN A 47 36.03 1.47 -33.70
C GLN A 47 35.65 1.49 -32.22
N GLY A 48 34.59 2.22 -31.88
CA GLY A 48 34.11 2.28 -30.50
C GLY A 48 33.65 0.91 -29.98
N PRO A 49 33.82 0.60 -28.69
CA PRO A 49 33.44 -0.69 -28.13
C PRO A 49 31.92 -0.89 -28.24
N THR A 50 31.50 -2.11 -28.58
CA THR A 50 30.08 -2.48 -28.62
C THR A 50 29.42 -2.24 -27.26
N LEU A 51 28.14 -1.88 -27.23
CA LEU A 51 27.33 -1.73 -25.98
C LEU A 51 27.53 -2.89 -24.98
N GLN A 52 27.75 -4.10 -25.50
CA GLN A 52 28.01 -5.30 -24.71
C GLN A 52 29.38 -5.29 -24.03
N ALA A 53 30.41 -4.74 -24.69
CA ALA A 53 31.76 -4.58 -24.13
C ALA A 53 31.83 -3.49 -23.06
N ILE A 54 31.06 -2.41 -23.22
CA ILE A 54 30.96 -1.33 -22.22
C ILE A 54 30.31 -1.87 -20.93
N ARG A 55 29.25 -2.66 -21.05
CA ARG A 55 28.59 -3.30 -19.89
C ARG A 55 29.49 -4.28 -19.14
N SER A 56 30.50 -4.85 -19.80
CA SER A 56 31.46 -5.76 -19.17
C SER A 56 32.62 -5.08 -18.44
N LEU A 57 32.73 -3.75 -18.48
CA LEU A 57 33.80 -3.04 -17.78
C LEU A 57 33.57 -3.06 -16.25
N PRO A 58 34.56 -3.47 -15.44
CA PRO A 58 34.41 -3.64 -13.99
C PRO A 58 33.86 -2.40 -13.26
N GLN A 59 34.31 -1.20 -13.66
CA GLN A 59 33.85 0.05 -13.05
C GLN A 59 32.36 0.35 -13.27
N TYR A 60 31.72 -0.25 -14.29
CA TYR A 60 30.30 -0.07 -14.57
C TYR A 60 29.45 -1.22 -14.04
N GLN A 61 30.04 -2.38 -13.75
CA GLN A 61 29.32 -3.53 -13.22
C GLN A 61 28.70 -3.25 -11.85
N GLU A 62 29.40 -2.55 -10.97
CA GLU A 62 28.86 -2.23 -9.63
C GLU A 62 27.64 -1.30 -9.70
N MET A 63 27.73 -0.22 -10.48
CA MET A 63 26.63 0.73 -10.63
C MET A 63 25.42 0.10 -11.36
N LEU A 64 25.68 -0.68 -12.41
CA LEU A 64 24.62 -1.42 -13.10
C LEU A 64 23.97 -2.45 -12.16
N ALA A 65 24.75 -3.16 -11.34
CA ALA A 65 24.21 -4.11 -10.37
C ALA A 65 23.25 -3.44 -9.39
N LYS A 66 23.55 -2.22 -8.93
CA LYS A 66 22.63 -1.43 -8.09
C LYS A 66 21.32 -1.14 -8.83
N TYR A 67 21.37 -0.62 -10.07
CA TYR A 67 20.17 -0.38 -10.85
C TYR A 67 19.33 -1.63 -11.10
N TRP A 68 19.97 -2.77 -11.40
CA TRP A 68 19.27 -4.03 -11.63
C TRP A 68 18.57 -4.57 -10.39
N VAL A 69 19.13 -4.36 -9.20
CA VAL A 69 18.48 -4.71 -7.94
C VAL A 69 17.15 -3.95 -7.79
N HIS A 70 17.15 -2.64 -8.04
CA HIS A 70 15.94 -1.82 -7.96
C HIS A 70 14.93 -2.13 -9.08
N ALA A 71 15.41 -2.39 -10.30
CA ALA A 71 14.54 -2.82 -11.41
C ALA A 71 13.84 -4.14 -11.05
N SER A 72 14.61 -5.13 -10.59
CA SER A 72 14.07 -6.43 -10.18
C SER A 72 13.11 -6.32 -9.00
N LEU A 73 13.39 -5.45 -8.02
CA LEU A 73 12.50 -5.20 -6.89
C LEU A 73 11.14 -4.66 -7.37
N THR A 74 11.14 -3.70 -8.31
CA THR A 74 9.88 -3.19 -8.87
C THR A 74 9.12 -4.25 -9.66
N GLU A 75 9.80 -5.02 -10.51
CA GLU A 75 9.20 -6.12 -11.29
C GLU A 75 8.56 -7.19 -10.40
N GLN A 76 9.29 -7.66 -9.38
CA GLN A 76 8.77 -8.64 -8.42
C GLN A 76 7.57 -8.11 -7.63
N SER A 77 7.58 -6.83 -7.27
CA SER A 77 6.45 -6.21 -6.57
C SER A 77 5.20 -6.14 -7.46
N PHE A 78 5.35 -5.81 -8.76
CA PHE A 78 4.22 -5.85 -9.70
C PHE A 78 3.72 -7.27 -9.95
N ALA A 79 4.62 -8.25 -10.03
CA ALA A 79 4.25 -9.65 -10.13
C ALA A 79 3.41 -10.09 -8.93
N GLN A 80 3.83 -9.78 -7.70
CA GLN A 80 3.06 -10.07 -6.48
C GLN A 80 1.69 -9.38 -6.48
N LEU A 81 1.62 -8.12 -6.93
CA LEU A 81 0.36 -7.38 -7.03
C LEU A 81 -0.62 -8.04 -8.01
N GLN A 82 -0.13 -8.61 -9.10
CA GLN A 82 -0.95 -9.35 -10.06
C GLN A 82 -1.32 -10.75 -9.56
N GLU A 83 -0.34 -11.56 -9.14
CA GLU A 83 -0.51 -12.95 -8.72
C GLU A 83 -1.50 -13.08 -7.57
N ARG A 84 -1.42 -12.17 -6.60
CA ARG A 84 -2.29 -12.17 -5.41
C ARG A 84 -3.53 -11.30 -5.54
N ASN A 85 -3.80 -10.76 -6.74
CA ASN A 85 -4.95 -9.90 -6.99
C ASN A 85 -5.04 -8.70 -6.01
N LEU A 86 -3.89 -8.15 -5.61
CA LEU A 86 -3.80 -7.12 -4.56
C LEU A 86 -4.42 -5.79 -4.96
N MET A 87 -4.64 -5.57 -6.26
CA MET A 87 -5.41 -4.42 -6.74
C MET A 87 -6.82 -4.40 -6.13
N ASN A 88 -7.53 -5.52 -6.18
CA ASN A 88 -8.89 -5.62 -5.67
C ASN A 88 -8.93 -5.54 -4.13
N VAL A 89 -7.99 -6.20 -3.46
CA VAL A 89 -7.80 -6.08 -2.00
C VAL A 89 -7.55 -4.62 -1.61
N GLY A 90 -6.63 -3.95 -2.33
CA GLY A 90 -6.27 -2.56 -2.11
C GLY A 90 -7.44 -1.60 -2.30
N ILE A 91 -8.36 -1.85 -3.24
CA ILE A 91 -9.58 -1.04 -3.39
C ILE A 91 -10.41 -1.08 -2.11
N LEU A 92 -10.68 -2.28 -1.58
CA LEU A 92 -11.44 -2.43 -0.33
C LEU A 92 -10.69 -1.81 0.86
N GLU A 93 -9.38 -2.02 0.96
CA GLU A 93 -8.57 -1.43 2.03
C GLU A 93 -8.63 0.10 2.02
N GLN A 94 -8.52 0.71 0.85
CA GLN A 94 -8.58 2.17 0.74
C GLN A 94 -10.00 2.69 1.03
N ASP A 95 -11.04 1.99 0.58
CA ASP A 95 -12.43 2.35 0.86
C ASP A 95 -12.74 2.24 2.37
N LEU A 96 -12.25 1.19 3.04
CA LEU A 96 -12.36 1.03 4.50
C LEU A 96 -11.53 2.08 5.25
N ALA A 97 -10.30 2.36 4.81
CA ALA A 97 -9.44 3.30 5.53
C ALA A 97 -9.89 4.76 5.38
N CYS A 98 -10.51 5.09 4.25
CA CYS A 98 -10.90 6.46 3.90
C CYS A 98 -12.40 6.75 4.09
N GLY A 99 -13.25 5.72 4.18
CA GLY A 99 -14.72 5.83 4.23
C GLY A 99 -15.35 6.39 2.94
N VAL A 100 -14.57 6.54 1.87
CA VAL A 100 -14.97 7.07 0.58
C VAL A 100 -14.31 6.27 -0.54
N ASP A 101 -14.92 6.23 -1.72
CA ASP A 101 -14.36 5.61 -2.92
C ASP A 101 -13.34 6.51 -3.63
N LYS A 102 -12.77 6.01 -4.72
CA LYS A 102 -11.77 6.73 -5.54
C LYS A 102 -12.26 8.07 -6.07
N ASP A 103 -13.58 8.25 -6.22
CA ASP A 103 -14.20 9.49 -6.70
C ASP A 103 -14.57 10.44 -5.54
N GLY A 104 -14.29 10.04 -4.29
CA GLY A 104 -14.62 10.77 -3.07
C GLY A 104 -16.10 10.66 -2.68
N LYS A 105 -16.82 9.65 -3.17
CA LYS A 105 -18.19 9.35 -2.73
C LYS A 105 -18.17 8.46 -1.51
N GLU A 106 -19.10 8.67 -0.59
CA GLU A 106 -19.18 7.85 0.62
C GLU A 106 -19.57 6.41 0.28
N VAL A 107 -18.88 5.45 0.89
CA VAL A 107 -19.16 4.02 0.69
C VAL A 107 -20.06 3.56 1.83
N SER A 108 -21.21 2.98 1.51
CA SER A 108 -22.13 2.50 2.53
C SER A 108 -21.55 1.30 3.28
N ALA A 109 -21.88 1.18 4.57
CA ALA A 109 -21.53 0.03 5.39
C ALA A 109 -21.92 -1.31 4.77
N SER A 110 -23.10 -1.36 4.11
CA SER A 110 -23.57 -2.54 3.40
C SER A 110 -22.69 -2.91 2.21
N LYS A 111 -22.26 -1.92 1.42
CA LYS A 111 -21.37 -2.15 0.27
C LYS A 111 -20.00 -2.64 0.72
N LEU A 112 -19.45 -2.05 1.78
CA LEU A 112 -18.20 -2.50 2.40
C LEU A 112 -18.30 -3.94 2.91
N LEU A 113 -19.40 -4.30 3.57
CA LEU A 113 -19.65 -5.67 4.01
C LEU A 113 -19.74 -6.64 2.83
N THR A 114 -20.47 -6.30 1.76
CA THR A 114 -20.53 -7.15 0.55
C THR A 114 -19.16 -7.37 -0.08
N MET A 115 -18.38 -6.29 -0.24
CA MET A 115 -17.02 -6.39 -0.78
C MET A 115 -16.12 -7.26 0.11
N LEU A 116 -16.17 -7.07 1.43
CA LEU A 116 -15.45 -7.91 2.38
C LEU A 116 -15.85 -9.39 2.25
N SER A 117 -17.14 -9.69 2.32
CA SER A 117 -17.63 -11.07 2.24
C SER A 117 -17.16 -11.78 0.97
N ASN A 118 -17.14 -11.09 -0.17
CA ASN A 118 -16.62 -11.63 -1.43
C ASN A 118 -15.14 -12.03 -1.29
N HIS A 119 -14.29 -11.17 -0.71
CA HIS A 119 -12.88 -11.47 -0.48
C HIS A 119 -12.67 -12.61 0.53
N LEU A 120 -13.47 -12.67 1.60
CA LEU A 120 -13.34 -13.74 2.60
C LEU A 120 -13.72 -15.11 2.02
N SER A 121 -14.74 -15.15 1.17
CA SER A 121 -15.22 -16.38 0.52
C SER A 121 -14.35 -16.87 -0.64
N ASP A 122 -13.38 -16.06 -1.11
CA ASP A 122 -12.48 -16.47 -2.18
C ASP A 122 -11.48 -17.52 -1.67
N ALA A 123 -11.58 -18.74 -2.18
CA ALA A 123 -10.69 -19.84 -1.81
C ALA A 123 -9.25 -19.65 -2.28
N ASN A 124 -9.01 -18.77 -3.26
CA ASN A 124 -7.68 -18.48 -3.78
C ASN A 124 -7.02 -17.27 -3.08
N ALA A 125 -7.76 -16.54 -2.25
CA ALA A 125 -7.21 -15.41 -1.53
C ALA A 125 -6.32 -15.89 -0.37
N GLU A 126 -5.14 -15.28 -0.26
CA GLU A 126 -4.19 -15.55 0.81
C GLU A 126 -4.81 -15.28 2.19
N VAL A 127 -4.52 -16.15 3.15
CA VAL A 127 -5.05 -16.07 4.52
C VAL A 127 -4.66 -14.74 5.18
N ASP A 128 -3.44 -14.27 4.94
CA ASP A 128 -2.95 -12.99 5.48
C ASP A 128 -3.71 -11.78 4.93
N ASP A 129 -4.15 -11.81 3.67
CA ASP A 129 -4.94 -10.74 3.08
C ASP A 129 -6.35 -10.71 3.71
N LYS A 130 -6.97 -11.87 3.91
CA LYS A 130 -8.26 -12.00 4.61
C LYS A 130 -8.17 -11.50 6.06
N LEU A 131 -7.11 -11.88 6.77
CA LEU A 131 -6.85 -11.43 8.13
C LEU A 131 -6.73 -9.91 8.18
N ARG A 132 -5.93 -9.31 7.29
CA ARG A 132 -5.71 -7.86 7.27
C ARG A 132 -6.99 -7.08 6.96
N LEU A 133 -7.81 -7.57 6.03
CA LEU A 133 -9.13 -7.00 5.72
C LEU A 133 -10.10 -7.09 6.92
N LEU A 134 -10.13 -8.21 7.65
CA LEU A 134 -10.94 -8.35 8.86
C LEU A 134 -10.53 -7.36 9.95
N LEU A 135 -9.23 -7.26 10.24
CA LEU A 135 -8.72 -6.34 11.24
C LEU A 135 -9.04 -4.89 10.87
N LEU A 136 -8.88 -4.52 9.60
CA LEU A 136 -9.23 -3.19 9.12
C LEU A 136 -10.74 -2.94 9.22
N TYR A 137 -11.58 -3.89 8.80
CA TYR A 137 -13.04 -3.78 8.92
C TYR A 137 -13.48 -3.61 10.37
N PHE A 138 -12.96 -4.43 11.30
CA PHE A 138 -13.28 -4.31 12.72
C PHE A 138 -12.83 -2.98 13.31
N THR A 139 -11.73 -2.41 12.83
CA THR A 139 -11.26 -1.08 13.23
C THR A 139 -12.18 0.03 12.72
N GLN A 140 -12.63 -0.06 11.46
CA GLN A 140 -13.32 1.04 10.78
C GLN A 140 -14.84 1.01 10.94
N MET A 141 -15.41 -0.14 11.30
CA MET A 141 -16.85 -0.32 11.41
C MET A 141 -17.32 -0.31 12.87
N THR A 142 -18.34 0.50 13.12
CA THR A 142 -19.02 0.61 14.42
C THR A 142 -20.35 -0.13 14.39
N GLY A 143 -20.88 -0.52 15.55
CA GLY A 143 -22.17 -1.23 15.64
C GLY A 143 -22.16 -2.68 15.18
N LEU A 144 -20.98 -3.29 15.02
CA LEU A 144 -20.86 -4.71 14.66
C LEU A 144 -21.09 -5.60 15.89
N SER A 145 -22.04 -6.52 15.80
CA SER A 145 -22.34 -7.45 16.89
C SER A 145 -21.26 -8.53 17.05
N PRO A 146 -21.11 -9.15 18.23
CA PRO A 146 -20.22 -10.30 18.41
C PRO A 146 -20.55 -11.46 17.45
N SER A 147 -21.84 -11.73 17.21
CA SER A 147 -22.26 -12.78 16.28
C SER A 147 -21.84 -12.50 14.84
N ASP A 148 -21.93 -11.24 14.39
CA ASP A 148 -21.49 -10.87 13.04
C ASP A 148 -19.97 -10.99 12.89
N ARG A 149 -19.19 -10.66 13.94
CA ARG A 149 -17.73 -10.90 13.94
C ARG A 149 -17.41 -12.38 13.80
N THR A 150 -18.08 -13.24 14.57
CA THR A 150 -17.89 -14.69 14.48
C THR A 150 -18.19 -15.20 13.07
N LYS A 151 -19.31 -14.81 12.47
CA LYS A 151 -19.66 -15.21 11.09
C LYS A 151 -18.62 -14.77 10.06
N LEU A 152 -18.07 -13.56 10.20
CA LEU A 152 -17.01 -13.06 9.32
C LEU A 152 -15.71 -13.85 9.49
N MET A 153 -15.34 -14.23 10.72
CA MET A 153 -14.18 -15.07 10.99
C MET A 153 -14.37 -16.48 10.41
N GLU A 154 -15.53 -17.09 10.59
CA GLU A 154 -15.89 -18.41 10.04
C GLU A 154 -15.82 -18.39 8.49
N ALA A 155 -16.35 -17.33 7.86
CA ALA A 155 -16.32 -17.17 6.41
C ALA A 155 -14.89 -17.02 5.85
N ALA A 156 -13.97 -16.49 6.65
CA ALA A 156 -12.58 -16.27 6.24
C ALA A 156 -11.72 -17.55 6.26
N GLN A 157 -12.18 -18.61 6.94
CA GLN A 157 -11.45 -19.88 7.08
C GLN A 157 -9.99 -19.67 7.52
N LEU A 158 -9.82 -18.89 8.58
CA LEU A 158 -8.51 -18.50 9.09
C LEU A 158 -7.73 -19.69 9.66
N SER A 159 -6.40 -19.58 9.66
CA SER A 159 -5.56 -20.49 10.45
C SER A 159 -5.76 -20.26 11.95
N LEU A 160 -5.45 -21.25 12.80
CA LEU A 160 -5.50 -21.10 14.26
C LEU A 160 -4.70 -19.88 14.75
N THR A 161 -3.49 -19.67 14.21
CA THR A 161 -2.64 -18.52 14.54
C THR A 161 -3.30 -17.19 14.14
N SER A 162 -3.97 -17.16 12.98
CA SER A 162 -4.69 -15.97 12.50
C SER A 162 -5.93 -15.69 13.37
N GLU A 163 -6.65 -16.71 13.82
CA GLU A 163 -7.77 -16.57 14.76
C GLU A 163 -7.31 -16.02 16.11
N GLU A 164 -6.23 -16.57 16.69
CA GLU A 164 -5.60 -16.06 17.91
C GLU A 164 -5.20 -14.59 17.77
N THR A 165 -4.66 -14.21 16.61
CA THR A 165 -4.31 -12.83 16.29
C THR A 165 -5.54 -11.91 16.34
N VAL A 166 -6.66 -12.33 15.74
CA VAL A 166 -7.93 -11.57 15.80
C VAL A 166 -8.44 -11.46 17.24
N GLN A 167 -8.42 -12.55 18.01
CA GLN A 167 -8.87 -12.53 19.41
C GLN A 167 -8.01 -11.59 20.27
N LYS A 168 -6.70 -11.62 20.10
CA LYS A 168 -5.78 -10.71 20.78
C LYS A 168 -5.99 -9.26 20.35
N PHE A 169 -6.22 -9.01 19.07
CA PHE A 169 -6.57 -7.67 18.59
C PHE A 169 -7.86 -7.15 19.25
N LEU A 170 -8.91 -7.97 19.30
CA LEU A 170 -10.19 -7.60 19.91
C LEU A 170 -10.09 -7.38 21.42
N SER A 171 -9.19 -8.10 22.12
CA SER A 171 -8.99 -7.93 23.56
C SER A 171 -8.30 -6.62 23.93
N LEU A 172 -7.56 -6.00 23.01
CA LEU A 172 -6.99 -4.66 23.19
C LEU A 172 -8.04 -3.55 23.14
N GLN A 173 -9.25 -3.85 22.64
CA GLN A 173 -10.38 -2.92 22.55
C GLN A 173 -10.11 -1.62 21.78
N LEU A 174 -9.01 -1.52 21.04
CA LEU A 174 -8.64 -0.33 20.23
C LEU A 174 -9.63 -0.05 19.08
N HIS A 175 -10.39 -1.06 18.69
CA HIS A 175 -11.46 -0.96 17.70
C HIS A 175 -12.75 -0.35 18.26
N GLN A 176 -12.91 -0.32 19.58
CA GLN A 176 -14.07 0.31 20.23
C GLN A 176 -13.87 1.82 20.30
N GLU A 177 -14.92 2.59 20.00
CA GLU A 177 -14.93 4.01 20.37
C GLU A 177 -15.33 4.12 21.85
N ASN A 178 -14.67 4.97 22.61
CA ASN A 178 -15.14 5.38 23.94
C ASN A 178 -16.41 6.22 23.75
N VAL A 179 -17.57 5.58 23.66
CA VAL A 179 -18.85 6.27 23.45
C VAL A 179 -19.80 5.80 24.53
N ASP A 180 -20.29 6.76 25.32
CA ASP A 180 -21.34 6.56 26.30
C ASP A 180 -22.54 5.87 25.64
N THR A 181 -22.77 4.61 26.01
CA THR A 181 -23.78 3.70 25.45
C THR A 181 -25.19 4.03 25.97
N GLU A 182 -25.63 5.29 25.93
CA GLU A 182 -26.95 5.67 26.43
C GLU A 182 -28.06 5.76 25.36
N ALA A 183 -27.78 5.50 24.08
CA ALA A 183 -28.84 5.58 23.07
C ALA A 183 -28.72 4.53 21.95
N GLY A 184 -29.53 3.46 22.09
CA GLY A 184 -30.03 2.65 20.99
C GLY A 184 -29.03 1.68 20.36
N THR A 185 -29.54 0.55 19.88
CA THR A 185 -28.82 -0.43 19.07
C THR A 185 -27.94 0.27 18.03
N SER A 186 -26.62 0.23 18.22
CA SER A 186 -25.68 0.91 17.34
C SER A 186 -25.81 0.32 15.93
N ARG A 187 -26.42 1.07 15.02
CA ARG A 187 -26.49 0.72 13.61
C ARG A 187 -25.07 0.50 13.05
N LEU A 188 -24.92 -0.48 12.17
CA LEU A 188 -23.69 -0.70 11.42
C LEU A 188 -23.36 0.55 10.59
N ALA A 189 -22.24 1.20 10.89
CA ALA A 189 -21.83 2.47 10.29
C ALA A 189 -20.30 2.58 10.23
N HIS A 190 -19.81 3.35 9.27
CA HIS A 190 -18.38 3.64 9.18
C HIS A 190 -17.98 4.68 10.24
N ARG A 191 -16.84 4.50 10.90
CA ARG A 191 -16.34 5.38 11.98
C ARG A 191 -16.29 6.86 11.55
N LEU A 192 -15.82 7.10 10.33
CA LEU A 192 -15.74 8.45 9.74
C LEU A 192 -17.09 9.14 9.46
N GLU A 193 -18.22 8.47 9.64
CA GLU A 193 -19.52 9.16 9.60
C GLU A 193 -19.63 10.21 10.72
N ARG A 194 -19.00 9.95 11.86
CA ARG A 194 -18.96 10.84 13.04
C ARG A 194 -17.83 11.87 12.95
N ASP A 195 -16.71 11.54 12.31
CA ASP A 195 -15.60 12.46 12.06
C ASP A 195 -15.75 13.18 10.70
N LYS A 196 -16.55 14.25 10.71
CA LYS A 196 -16.87 15.03 9.50
C LYS A 196 -15.63 15.65 8.86
N ASP A 197 -14.64 16.07 9.64
CA ASP A 197 -13.47 16.79 9.11
C ASP A 197 -12.49 15.83 8.47
N ARG A 198 -12.25 14.67 9.09
CA ARG A 198 -11.45 13.61 8.48
C ARG A 198 -12.11 13.05 7.23
N ARG A 199 -13.44 12.90 7.23
CA ARG A 199 -14.18 12.50 6.01
C ARG A 199 -14.02 13.53 4.89
N LYS A 200 -14.15 14.84 5.18
CA LYS A 200 -13.90 15.91 4.18
C LYS A 200 -12.46 15.86 3.66
N PHE A 201 -11.49 15.63 4.54
CA PHE A 201 -10.08 15.47 4.18
C PHE A 201 -9.90 14.35 3.15
N PHE A 202 -10.43 13.15 3.43
CA PHE A 202 -10.31 12.01 2.51
C PHE A 202 -11.10 12.20 1.19
N LYS A 203 -12.25 12.89 1.21
CA LYS A 203 -12.96 13.29 -0.03
C LYS A 203 -12.09 14.15 -0.94
N ARG A 204 -11.42 15.16 -0.37
CA ARG A 204 -10.51 16.03 -1.13
C ARG A 204 -9.31 15.25 -1.64
N ARG A 205 -8.75 14.37 -0.79
CA ARG A 205 -7.59 13.56 -1.15
C ARG A 205 -7.91 12.58 -2.27
N ALA A 206 -9.06 11.90 -2.25
CA ALA A 206 -9.50 11.01 -3.32
C ALA A 206 -9.56 11.73 -4.68
N LYS A 207 -10.16 12.93 -4.72
CA LYS A 207 -10.25 13.74 -5.95
C LYS A 207 -8.90 14.18 -6.52
N ASN A 208 -7.89 14.33 -5.67
CA ASN A 208 -6.57 14.84 -6.05
C ASN A 208 -5.50 13.74 -6.08
N ALA A 209 -5.87 12.48 -5.81
CA ALA A 209 -4.90 11.40 -5.71
C ALA A 209 -4.36 11.05 -7.10
N ALA A 210 -3.03 11.06 -7.25
CA ALA A 210 -2.37 10.56 -8.44
C ALA A 210 -2.55 9.04 -8.62
N TYR A 211 -2.74 8.33 -7.50
CA TYR A 211 -2.90 6.88 -7.45
C TYR A 211 -4.10 6.50 -6.58
N GLU A 212 -5.08 5.81 -7.16
CA GLU A 212 -6.31 5.44 -6.45
C GLU A 212 -6.09 4.51 -5.25
N LEU A 213 -5.00 3.72 -5.29
CA LEU A 213 -4.62 2.81 -4.21
C LEU A 213 -3.75 3.47 -3.12
N SER A 214 -3.56 4.79 -3.16
CA SER A 214 -2.70 5.53 -2.22
C SER A 214 -3.41 6.76 -1.62
N ARG A 215 -4.69 6.60 -1.26
CA ARG A 215 -5.54 7.67 -0.70
C ARG A 215 -5.42 7.80 0.80
N PHE A 216 -5.16 6.73 1.53
CA PHE A 216 -4.98 6.78 2.99
C PHE A 216 -3.78 7.67 3.37
N GLU A 217 -3.90 8.35 4.51
CA GLU A 217 -2.81 9.10 5.12
C GLU A 217 -2.71 8.72 6.61
N PRO A 218 -1.55 8.20 7.06
CA PRO A 218 -1.34 7.85 8.45
C PRO A 218 -1.60 9.03 9.39
N PHE A 219 -2.35 8.79 10.47
CA PHE A 219 -2.69 9.87 11.41
C PHE A 219 -1.47 10.52 12.07
N VAL A 220 -0.36 9.77 12.21
CA VAL A 220 0.89 10.32 12.74
C VAL A 220 1.38 11.53 11.94
N LYS A 221 1.15 11.59 10.62
CA LYS A 221 1.50 12.77 9.82
C LYS A 221 0.69 13.98 10.25
N THR A 222 -0.62 13.82 10.43
CA THR A 222 -1.48 14.90 10.96
C THR A 222 -1.02 15.37 12.34
N LEU A 223 -0.64 14.45 13.22
CA LEU A 223 -0.10 14.79 14.55
C LEU A 223 1.20 15.60 14.43
N MET A 224 2.13 15.17 13.57
CA MET A 224 3.37 15.89 13.32
C MET A 224 3.10 17.29 12.76
N GLU A 225 2.23 17.43 11.78
CA GLU A 225 1.88 18.73 11.20
C GLU A 225 1.27 19.67 12.24
N VAL A 226 0.39 19.17 13.11
CA VAL A 226 -0.22 19.98 14.19
C VAL A 226 0.82 20.39 15.24
N ILE A 227 1.75 19.51 15.61
CA ILE A 227 2.78 19.78 16.62
C ILE A 227 3.85 20.75 16.10
N PHE A 228 4.23 20.64 14.82
CA PHE A 228 5.34 21.38 14.23
C PHE A 228 4.92 22.60 13.38
N GLN A 229 3.63 22.90 13.27
CA GLN A 229 3.18 24.16 12.65
C GLN A 229 3.53 25.35 13.56
N PRO A 230 4.28 26.36 13.06
CA PRO A 230 4.49 27.60 13.79
C PRO A 230 3.13 28.30 14.02
N ARG A 231 2.88 28.75 15.25
CA ARG A 231 1.70 29.57 15.59
C ARG A 231 1.73 30.90 14.87
#